data_AF-A0A4Q2UAM9-F1
#
_entry.id   AF-A0A4Q2UAM9-F1
#
_cell.length_a   1.000
_cell.length_b   1.000
_cell.length_c   1.000
_cell.angle_alpha   90.00
_cell.angle_beta   90.00
_cell.angle_gamma   90.00
#
_symmetry.space_group_name_H-M   'P 1'
#
loop_
_entity.id
_entity.type
_entity.pdbx_description
1 polymer ?
#
loop_
_entity_poly.entity_id
_entity_poly.type
_entity_poly.pdbx_seq_one_letter_code
_entity_poly.pdbx_strand_id
1 'polypeptide(L)'
;MDATYNLNGGFKPTAKRFADLAGPDFFPTPAWATYALIDNEKFNGEVWESACGNGAMSKVLEKTGQLVTSSDLYDRGFGEAGIDFLAPRRRAANIVTNPPYNAAEGFVASGVASAERKFALLLRLAFLEGANRARTIFGERPPSRVWVFSERITFYPAGMTAQGSGTTAYAWFVWDKDAPGGTELKWFKPGYKAKFSKSG
;
A
#
# COMPACT_ATOMS: atom_id res chain seq x y z
N MET A 1 24.86 14.39 -0.03
CA MET A 1 25.35 13.00 0.10
C MET A 1 24.58 12.35 1.23
N ASP A 2 23.95 11.21 0.97
CA ASP A 2 23.16 10.47 1.96
C ASP A 2 24.10 9.83 2.98
N ALA A 3 24.02 10.25 4.25
CA ALA A 3 24.88 9.78 5.33
C ALA A 3 24.66 8.29 5.69
N THR A 4 23.70 7.62 5.03
CA THR A 4 23.39 6.20 5.25
C THR A 4 23.89 5.27 4.14
N TYR A 5 24.59 5.79 3.13
CA TYR A 5 25.08 5.00 2.01
C TYR A 5 26.34 4.18 2.37
N ASN A 6 26.12 2.98 2.93
CA ASN A 6 27.17 2.00 3.17
C ASN A 6 27.50 1.25 1.87
N LEU A 7 28.70 1.45 1.33
CA LEU A 7 29.23 0.78 0.12
C LEU A 7 29.56 -0.71 0.34
N ASN A 8 29.55 -1.19 1.58
CA ASN A 8 29.94 -2.56 1.91
C ASN A 8 28.70 -3.45 2.05
N GLY A 9 28.41 -4.21 0.98
CA GLY A 9 27.37 -5.23 0.91
C GLY A 9 27.63 -6.45 1.80
N GLY A 10 27.67 -6.25 3.11
CA GLY A 10 27.73 -7.33 4.08
C GLY A 10 26.41 -8.10 4.09
N PHE A 11 26.46 -9.37 3.69
CA PHE A 11 25.32 -10.30 3.81
C PHE A 11 24.93 -10.44 5.29
N LYS A 12 23.77 -9.89 5.67
CA LYS A 12 23.12 -10.19 6.94
C LYS A 12 22.05 -11.25 6.69
N PRO A 13 22.10 -12.42 7.35
CA PRO A 13 21.06 -13.43 7.22
C PRO A 13 19.72 -12.82 7.59
N THR A 14 18.73 -12.96 6.71
CA THR A 14 17.37 -12.54 7.01
C THR A 14 16.79 -13.52 8.03
N ALA A 15 16.54 -13.07 9.26
CA ALA A 15 15.72 -13.84 10.19
C ALA A 15 14.37 -14.09 9.50
N LYS A 16 14.04 -15.37 9.27
CA LYS A 16 12.70 -15.75 8.78
C LYS A 16 11.70 -15.23 9.81
N ARG A 17 10.86 -14.27 9.40
CA ARG A 17 9.67 -13.89 10.16
C ARG A 17 8.80 -15.14 10.26
N PHE A 18 8.73 -15.74 11.45
CA PHE A 18 7.64 -16.63 11.79
C PHE A 18 6.40 -15.73 11.88
N ALA A 19 5.48 -15.87 10.93
CA ALA A 19 4.14 -15.33 11.10
C ALA A 19 3.51 -16.17 12.20
N ASP A 20 3.33 -15.58 13.39
CA ASP A 20 2.67 -16.28 14.47
C ASP A 20 1.22 -16.57 14.05
N LEU A 21 0.84 -17.84 14.06
CA LEU A 21 -0.40 -18.37 13.49
C LEU A 21 -1.64 -18.06 14.36
N ALA A 22 -1.49 -17.24 15.41
CA ALA A 22 -2.54 -16.90 16.38
C ALA A 22 -3.25 -15.56 16.11
N GLY A 23 -2.89 -14.86 15.02
CA GLY A 23 -3.52 -13.62 14.55
C GLY A 23 -2.52 -12.84 13.71
N PRO A 24 -2.91 -12.16 12.63
CA PRO A 24 -1.92 -11.49 11.79
C PRO A 24 -1.29 -10.36 12.59
N ASP A 25 0.02 -10.47 12.85
CA ASP A 25 0.86 -9.39 13.32
C ASP A 25 0.46 -8.09 12.60
N PHE A 26 -0.10 -7.14 13.35
CA PHE A 26 -0.62 -5.92 12.76
C PHE A 26 0.52 -4.92 12.54
N PHE A 27 0.76 -4.60 11.27
CA PHE A 27 1.79 -3.68 10.84
C PHE A 27 1.17 -2.42 10.24
N PRO A 28 0.99 -1.32 11.01
CA PRO A 28 0.42 -0.10 10.47
C PRO A 28 1.30 0.46 9.36
N THR A 29 0.66 0.97 8.30
CA THR A 29 1.37 1.64 7.22
C THR A 29 2.00 2.93 7.73
N PRO A 30 3.33 3.13 7.57
CA PRO A 30 3.96 4.39 7.95
C PRO A 30 3.32 5.56 7.21
N ALA A 31 2.91 6.60 7.94
CA ALA A 31 2.17 7.74 7.39
C ALA A 31 2.85 8.35 6.14
N TRP A 32 4.19 8.46 6.17
CA TRP A 32 4.98 9.02 5.07
C TRP A 32 4.80 8.26 3.75
N ALA A 33 4.50 6.96 3.78
CA ALA A 33 4.25 6.17 2.59
C ALA A 33 2.92 6.54 1.93
N THR A 34 1.90 6.88 2.74
CA THR A 34 0.62 7.39 2.24
C THR A 34 0.75 8.84 1.77
N TYR A 35 1.51 9.69 2.48
CA TYR A 35 1.82 11.05 2.01
C TYR A 35 2.49 11.05 0.63
N ALA A 36 3.42 10.11 0.38
CA ALA A 36 4.04 9.96 -0.92
C ALA A 36 3.00 9.71 -2.03
N LEU A 37 1.97 8.90 -1.77
CA LEU A 37 0.89 8.68 -2.73
C LEU A 37 0.06 9.94 -2.98
N ILE A 38 -0.50 10.54 -1.93
CA ILE A 38 -1.49 11.62 -2.08
C ILE A 38 -0.88 12.94 -2.61
N ASP A 39 0.41 13.15 -2.43
CA ASP A 39 1.12 14.30 -3.01
C ASP A 39 1.42 14.11 -4.52
N ASN A 40 1.40 12.88 -5.02
CA ASN A 40 1.78 12.55 -6.41
C ASN A 40 0.60 12.04 -7.26
N GLU A 41 -0.51 11.61 -6.63
CA GLU A 41 -1.74 11.18 -7.28
C GLU A 41 -2.91 12.06 -6.85
N LYS A 42 -3.69 12.52 -7.83
CA LYS A 42 -4.97 13.18 -7.57
C LYS A 42 -6.07 12.14 -7.45
N PHE A 43 -6.92 12.31 -6.45
CA PHE A 43 -8.15 11.54 -6.24
C PHE A 43 -9.32 12.52 -6.33
N ASN A 44 -10.32 12.19 -7.15
CA ASN A 44 -11.59 12.93 -7.18
C ASN A 44 -12.73 11.96 -6.85
N GLY A 45 -13.60 12.35 -5.93
CA GLY A 45 -14.60 11.48 -5.33
C GLY A 45 -14.08 10.80 -4.06
N GLU A 46 -14.98 10.14 -3.36
CA GLU A 46 -14.69 9.45 -2.10
C GLU A 46 -13.57 8.39 -2.24
N VAL A 47 -12.89 8.15 -1.13
CA VAL A 47 -11.82 7.16 -1.01
C VAL A 47 -12.25 6.10 -0.01
N TRP A 48 -12.21 4.84 -0.42
CA TRP A 48 -12.42 3.70 0.46
C TRP A 48 -11.08 3.04 0.82
N GLU A 49 -10.73 3.02 2.10
CA GLU A 49 -9.65 2.19 2.63
C GLU A 49 -10.22 0.86 3.15
N SER A 50 -10.05 -0.18 2.34
CA SER A 50 -10.76 -1.46 2.51
C SER A 50 -10.07 -2.49 3.40
N ALA A 51 -8.90 -2.17 3.94
CA ALA A 51 -8.20 -2.97 4.96
C ALA A 51 -7.53 -2.03 5.96
N CYS A 52 -8.35 -1.24 6.66
CA CYS A 52 -7.91 -0.02 7.31
C CYS A 52 -7.10 -0.21 8.58
N GLY A 53 -7.07 -1.41 9.16
CA GLY A 53 -6.33 -1.61 10.39
C GLY A 53 -6.83 -0.71 11.52
N ASN A 54 -5.89 0.01 12.14
CA ASN A 54 -6.17 1.02 13.16
C ASN A 54 -6.41 2.44 12.58
N GLY A 55 -6.60 2.57 11.26
CA GLY A 55 -6.88 3.85 10.60
C GLY A 55 -5.66 4.73 10.36
N ALA A 56 -4.43 4.24 10.53
CA ALA A 56 -3.21 5.04 10.33
C ALA A 56 -3.12 5.65 8.92
N MET A 57 -3.49 4.88 7.89
CA MET A 57 -3.54 5.40 6.51
C MET A 57 -4.77 6.29 6.30
N SER A 58 -5.92 5.98 6.92
CA SER A 58 -7.17 6.74 6.72
C SER A 58 -6.99 8.19 7.12
N LYS A 59 -6.36 8.43 8.27
CA LYS A 59 -6.04 9.77 8.78
C LYS A 59 -5.17 10.60 7.83
N VAL A 60 -4.33 9.94 7.04
CA VAL A 60 -3.52 10.61 6.01
C VAL A 60 -4.34 10.82 4.74
N LEU A 61 -5.16 9.86 4.33
CA LEU A 61 -6.06 9.98 3.17
C LEU A 61 -7.04 11.15 3.32
N GLU A 62 -7.49 11.46 4.54
CA GLU A 62 -8.33 12.63 4.83
C GLU A 62 -7.68 13.96 4.39
N LYS A 63 -6.34 14.02 4.30
CA LYS A 63 -5.61 15.22 3.83
C LYS A 63 -5.80 15.50 2.33
N THR A 64 -6.38 14.56 1.58
CA THR A 64 -6.80 14.79 0.19
C THR A 64 -8.02 15.72 0.07
N GLY A 65 -8.74 15.95 1.17
CA GLY A 65 -10.02 16.67 1.18
C GLY A 65 -11.19 15.85 0.65
N GLN A 66 -10.97 14.57 0.30
CA GLN A 66 -12.05 13.65 -0.08
C GLN A 66 -12.71 13.03 1.15
N LEU A 67 -13.97 12.62 1.01
CA LEU A 67 -14.61 11.77 2.01
C LEU A 67 -13.88 10.43 2.09
N VAL A 68 -13.45 10.03 3.29
CA VAL A 68 -12.79 8.73 3.52
C VAL A 68 -13.73 7.80 4.26
N THR A 69 -14.00 6.64 3.68
CA THR A 69 -14.67 5.52 4.35
C THR A 69 -13.65 4.43 4.60
N SER A 70 -13.71 3.80 5.77
CA SER A 70 -12.72 2.80 6.18
C SER A 70 -13.41 1.54 6.65
N SER A 71 -12.90 0.38 6.22
CA SER A 71 -13.37 -0.92 6.66
C SER A 71 -12.22 -1.91 6.78
N ASP A 72 -12.44 -2.97 7.57
CA ASP A 72 -11.49 -4.07 7.72
C ASP A 72 -12.25 -5.38 7.91
N LEU A 73 -11.60 -6.49 7.58
CA LEU A 73 -12.15 -7.82 7.85
C LEU A 73 -12.23 -8.09 9.36
N TYR A 74 -11.29 -7.55 10.12
CA TYR A 74 -11.18 -7.74 11.57
C TYR A 74 -11.52 -6.45 12.33
N ASP A 75 -12.15 -6.58 13.50
CA ASP A 75 -12.31 -5.43 14.38
C ASP A 75 -10.96 -5.05 15.00
N ARG A 76 -10.48 -3.86 14.64
CA ARG A 76 -9.21 -3.27 15.11
C ARG A 76 -9.42 -1.88 15.72
N GLY A 77 -10.66 -1.57 16.10
CA GLY A 77 -11.02 -0.30 16.73
C GLY A 77 -11.05 0.91 15.77
N PHE A 78 -11.10 0.69 14.45
CA PHE A 78 -11.25 1.74 13.45
C PHE A 78 -12.02 1.24 12.23
N GLY A 79 -12.90 2.09 11.67
CA GLY A 79 -13.70 1.76 10.50
C GLY A 79 -14.79 0.71 10.77
N GLU A 80 -15.43 0.25 9.70
CA GLU A 80 -16.45 -0.80 9.74
C GLU A 80 -15.78 -2.19 9.70
N ALA A 81 -15.96 -2.97 10.76
CA ALA A 81 -15.41 -4.33 10.87
C ALA A 81 -16.29 -5.37 10.14
N GLY A 82 -15.70 -6.54 9.83
CA GLY A 82 -16.40 -7.66 9.21
C GLY A 82 -16.63 -7.50 7.71
N ILE A 83 -15.95 -6.56 7.06
CA ILE A 83 -16.09 -6.30 5.63
C ILE A 83 -14.98 -7.04 4.88
N ASP A 84 -15.36 -8.11 4.19
CA ASP A 84 -14.44 -8.84 3.31
C ASP A 84 -14.30 -8.13 1.95
N PHE A 85 -13.14 -7.54 1.72
CA PHE A 85 -12.84 -6.87 0.46
C PHE A 85 -12.67 -7.85 -0.71
N LEU A 86 -12.45 -9.14 -0.48
CA LEU A 86 -12.40 -10.15 -1.54
C LEU A 86 -13.79 -10.50 -2.10
N ALA A 87 -14.85 -10.14 -1.37
CA ALA A 87 -16.24 -10.26 -1.80
C ALA A 87 -16.97 -8.92 -1.56
N PRO A 88 -16.53 -7.84 -2.21
CA PRO A 88 -16.97 -6.49 -1.88
C PRO A 88 -18.45 -6.31 -2.25
N ARG A 89 -19.24 -5.75 -1.32
CA ARG A 89 -20.66 -5.43 -1.52
C ARG A 89 -20.91 -3.94 -1.78
N ARG A 90 -19.84 -3.15 -1.92
CA ARG A 90 -19.90 -1.71 -2.18
C ARG A 90 -18.91 -1.31 -3.26
N ARG A 91 -19.20 -0.18 -3.90
CA ARG A 91 -18.32 0.49 -4.85
C ARG A 91 -17.92 1.83 -4.28
N ALA A 92 -16.80 2.37 -4.77
CA ALA A 92 -16.31 3.70 -4.39
C ALA A 92 -15.58 4.32 -5.57
N ALA A 93 -15.64 5.65 -5.69
CA ALA A 93 -14.90 6.40 -6.70
C ALA A 93 -13.41 6.01 -6.70
N ASN A 94 -12.81 5.98 -5.51
CA ASN A 94 -11.43 5.58 -5.32
C ASN A 94 -11.28 4.53 -4.21
N ILE A 95 -10.31 3.61 -4.37
CA ILE A 95 -9.94 2.64 -3.33
C ILE A 95 -8.44 2.73 -3.07
N VAL A 96 -8.03 2.91 -1.82
CA VAL A 96 -6.60 3.01 -1.46
C VAL A 96 -6.34 2.17 -0.23
N THR A 97 -5.45 1.18 -0.32
CA THR A 97 -5.18 0.29 0.82
C THR A 97 -3.80 -0.37 0.77
N ASN A 98 -3.36 -0.89 1.92
CA ASN A 98 -2.23 -1.81 2.04
C ASN A 98 -2.78 -3.21 2.33
N PRO A 99 -2.98 -4.06 1.30
CA PRO A 99 -3.61 -5.36 1.49
C PRO A 99 -2.69 -6.34 2.23
N PRO A 100 -3.26 -7.39 2.86
CA PRO A 100 -2.46 -8.50 3.35
C PRO A 100 -1.74 -9.18 2.18
N TYR A 101 -0.45 -9.48 2.33
CA TYR A 101 0.42 -9.87 1.22
C TYR A 101 -0.03 -11.12 0.47
N ASN A 102 -0.67 -12.08 1.16
CA ASN A 102 -1.16 -13.32 0.58
C ASN A 102 -2.46 -13.15 -0.23
N ALA A 103 -3.13 -11.99 -0.16
CA ALA A 103 -4.39 -11.73 -0.83
C ALA A 103 -4.28 -10.72 -2.00
N ALA A 104 -3.07 -10.30 -2.37
CA ALA A 104 -2.85 -9.21 -3.32
C ALA A 104 -3.59 -9.39 -4.66
N GLU A 105 -3.57 -10.59 -5.26
CA GLU A 105 -4.26 -10.86 -6.53
C GLU A 105 -5.79 -10.74 -6.40
N GLY A 106 -6.36 -11.20 -5.29
CA GLY A 106 -7.79 -11.03 -4.99
C GLY A 106 -8.18 -9.57 -4.73
N PHE A 107 -7.30 -8.79 -4.09
CA PHE A 107 -7.50 -7.35 -3.94
C PHE A 107 -7.44 -6.61 -5.28
N VAL A 108 -6.59 -7.04 -6.23
CA VAL A 108 -6.59 -6.48 -7.60
C VAL A 108 -7.92 -6.78 -8.28
N ALA A 109 -8.40 -8.02 -8.26
CA ALA A 109 -9.68 -8.39 -8.86
C ALA A 109 -10.85 -7.58 -8.28
N SER A 110 -10.87 -7.43 -6.96
CA SER A 110 -11.89 -6.67 -6.23
C SER A 110 -11.81 -5.17 -6.51
N GLY A 111 -10.60 -4.62 -6.61
CA GLY A 111 -10.36 -3.23 -7.01
C GLY A 111 -10.84 -2.93 -8.42
N VAL A 112 -10.57 -3.84 -9.38
CA VAL A 112 -11.07 -3.74 -10.76
C VAL A 112 -12.60 -3.65 -10.79
N ALA A 113 -13.28 -4.50 -10.02
CA ALA A 113 -14.74 -4.57 -9.98
C ALA A 113 -15.37 -3.38 -9.24
N SER A 114 -14.76 -2.94 -8.13
CA SER A 114 -15.42 -2.07 -7.15
C SER A 114 -14.99 -0.60 -7.23
N ALA A 115 -13.80 -0.30 -7.74
CA ALA A 115 -13.40 1.09 -7.94
C ALA A 115 -14.10 1.67 -9.17
N GLU A 116 -14.69 2.85 -9.07
CA GLU A 116 -15.32 3.49 -10.24
C GLU A 116 -14.30 4.24 -11.10
N ARG A 117 -13.28 4.83 -10.45
CA ARG A 117 -12.24 5.62 -11.10
C ARG A 117 -10.86 5.01 -10.88
N LYS A 118 -10.35 5.05 -9.65
CA LYS A 118 -8.97 4.67 -9.34
C LYS A 118 -8.90 3.68 -8.19
N PHE A 119 -7.99 2.71 -8.26
CA PHE A 119 -7.52 2.04 -7.06
C PHE A 119 -6.01 1.99 -6.96
N ALA A 120 -5.50 2.11 -5.73
CA ALA A 120 -4.08 2.09 -5.42
C ALA A 120 -3.80 1.06 -4.31
N LEU A 121 -2.86 0.15 -4.57
CA LEU A 121 -2.44 -0.88 -3.63
C LEU A 121 -0.97 -0.71 -3.28
N LEU A 122 -0.64 -0.68 -1.98
CA LEU A 122 0.74 -0.72 -1.51
C LEU A 122 1.22 -2.16 -1.48
N LEU A 123 2.11 -2.54 -2.41
CA LEU A 123 2.57 -3.92 -2.56
C LEU A 123 4.10 -3.99 -2.58
N ARG A 124 4.63 -5.20 -2.38
CA ARG A 124 6.05 -5.47 -2.60
C ARG A 124 6.37 -5.25 -4.08
N LEU A 125 7.53 -4.69 -4.40
CA LEU A 125 7.93 -4.40 -5.78
C LEU A 125 7.97 -5.68 -6.66
N ALA A 126 8.33 -6.82 -6.06
CA ALA A 126 8.30 -8.14 -6.71
C ALA A 126 6.91 -8.58 -7.19
N PHE A 127 5.84 -7.85 -6.84
CA PHE A 127 4.52 -8.10 -7.42
C PHE A 127 4.52 -7.93 -8.95
N LEU A 128 5.42 -7.11 -9.51
CA LEU A 128 5.59 -6.89 -10.96
C LEU A 128 5.97 -8.13 -11.78
N GLU A 129 6.42 -9.21 -11.14
CA GLU A 129 6.80 -10.44 -11.83
C GLU A 129 5.86 -11.60 -11.49
N GLY A 130 6.05 -12.74 -12.17
CA GLY A 130 5.31 -13.97 -11.94
C GLY A 130 4.44 -14.35 -13.15
N ALA A 131 4.64 -15.58 -13.65
CA ALA A 131 3.96 -16.05 -14.86
C ALA A 131 2.43 -16.05 -14.75
N ASN A 132 1.89 -16.30 -13.56
CA ASN A 132 0.44 -16.20 -13.33
C ASN A 132 -0.05 -14.76 -13.50
N ARG A 133 0.53 -13.82 -12.76
CA ARG A 133 0.18 -12.40 -12.81
C ARG A 133 0.39 -11.78 -14.18
N ALA A 134 1.42 -12.21 -14.91
CA ALA A 134 1.62 -11.82 -16.29
C ALA A 134 0.40 -12.14 -17.17
N ARG A 135 -0.19 -13.33 -16.99
CA ARG A 135 -1.38 -13.76 -17.75
C ARG A 135 -2.68 -13.15 -17.22
N THR A 136 -2.87 -13.11 -15.90
CA THR A 136 -4.18 -12.81 -15.28
C THR A 136 -4.35 -11.36 -14.87
N ILE A 137 -3.26 -10.59 -14.71
CA ILE A 137 -3.31 -9.21 -14.28
C ILE A 137 -2.70 -8.30 -15.34
N PHE A 138 -1.42 -8.48 -15.66
CA PHE A 138 -0.69 -7.53 -16.51
C PHE A 138 -1.09 -7.62 -17.98
N GLY A 139 -1.45 -8.81 -18.46
CA GLY A 139 -1.99 -9.00 -19.81
C GLY A 139 -3.43 -8.52 -19.98
N GLU A 140 -4.22 -8.47 -18.91
CA GLU A 140 -5.64 -8.12 -18.98
C GLU A 140 -5.91 -6.68 -18.55
N ARG A 141 -5.45 -6.32 -17.35
CA ARG A 141 -5.66 -5.02 -16.69
C ARG A 141 -4.40 -4.62 -15.94
N PRO A 142 -3.33 -4.19 -16.64
CA PRO A 142 -2.12 -3.73 -15.98
C PRO A 142 -2.36 -2.44 -15.18
N PRO A 143 -1.57 -2.18 -14.12
CA PRO A 143 -1.61 -0.89 -13.46
C PRO A 143 -1.19 0.20 -14.45
N SER A 144 -1.84 1.36 -14.43
CA SER A 144 -1.43 2.46 -15.29
C SER A 144 -0.20 3.18 -14.76
N ARG A 145 0.08 3.13 -13.44
CA ARG A 145 1.35 3.63 -12.85
C ARG A 145 1.85 2.73 -11.75
N VAL A 146 3.16 2.67 -11.62
CA VAL A 146 3.86 2.01 -10.52
C VAL A 146 4.83 3.01 -9.90
N TRP A 147 4.54 3.45 -8.69
CA TRP A 147 5.37 4.40 -7.96
C TRP A 147 6.32 3.66 -7.01
N VAL A 148 7.58 3.58 -7.40
CA VAL A 148 8.65 2.94 -6.64
C VAL A 148 9.16 3.88 -5.54
N PHE A 149 9.27 3.36 -4.33
CA PHE A 149 9.88 4.08 -3.23
C PHE A 149 11.39 4.12 -3.36
N SER A 150 11.95 5.34 -3.41
CA SER A 150 13.40 5.59 -3.36
C SER A 150 13.98 5.42 -1.95
N GLU A 151 13.13 5.46 -0.93
CA GLU A 151 13.48 5.27 0.49
C GLU A 151 12.85 3.98 1.04
N ARG A 152 13.55 3.24 1.91
CA ARG A 152 13.04 1.97 2.45
C ARG A 152 11.86 2.18 3.41
N ILE A 153 10.72 1.59 3.07
CA ILE A 153 9.61 1.38 4.01
C ILE A 153 9.99 0.27 4.97
N THR A 154 9.88 0.56 6.25
CA THR A 154 10.00 -0.44 7.31
C THR A 154 8.70 -0.45 8.10
N PHE A 155 8.11 -1.64 8.18
CA PHE A 155 6.91 -1.90 8.96
C PHE A 155 7.33 -2.45 10.31
N TYR A 156 6.99 -1.72 11.37
CA TYR A 156 7.23 -2.14 12.75
C TYR A 156 5.91 -2.64 13.35
N PRO A 157 5.94 -3.71 14.17
CA PRO A 157 4.76 -4.11 14.93
C PRO A 157 4.26 -2.95 15.79
N ALA A 158 2.95 -2.86 15.98
CA ALA A 158 2.37 -1.87 16.90
C ALA A 158 2.96 -2.02 18.31
N GLY A 159 3.34 -0.90 18.93
CA GLY A 159 3.93 -0.88 20.29
C GLY A 159 5.43 -1.18 20.38
N MET A 160 6.10 -1.48 19.27
CA MET A 160 7.55 -1.76 19.25
C MET A 160 8.36 -0.54 18.80
N THR A 161 9.51 -0.31 19.44
CA THR A 161 10.46 0.74 19.04
C THR A 161 11.04 0.45 17.67
N ALA A 162 11.04 1.46 16.79
CA ALA A 162 11.62 1.36 15.46
C ALA A 162 13.13 1.09 15.52
N GLN A 163 13.56 -0.12 15.15
CA GLN A 163 14.98 -0.50 15.06
C GLN A 163 15.30 -1.15 13.72
N GLY A 164 16.40 -0.69 13.09
CA GLY A 164 16.86 -1.19 11.79
C GLY A 164 15.95 -0.79 10.62
N SER A 165 16.33 -1.22 9.41
CA SER A 165 15.54 -1.03 8.18
C SER A 165 15.20 -2.35 7.54
N GLY A 166 13.96 -2.50 7.08
CA GLY A 166 13.55 -3.64 6.26
C GLY A 166 14.30 -3.69 4.92
N THR A 167 14.48 -4.90 4.39
CA THR A 167 15.16 -5.15 3.11
C THR A 167 14.20 -5.17 1.91
N THR A 168 12.89 -5.19 2.16
CA THR A 168 11.88 -5.33 1.11
C THR A 168 11.65 -3.99 0.40
N ALA A 169 11.70 -4.01 -0.93
CA ALA A 169 11.25 -2.92 -1.77
C ALA A 169 9.72 -2.96 -1.91
N TYR A 170 9.09 -1.79 -1.84
CA TYR A 170 7.65 -1.60 -2.01
C TYR A 170 7.38 -0.58 -3.11
N ALA A 171 6.16 -0.58 -3.62
CA ALA A 171 5.65 0.42 -4.55
C ALA A 171 4.15 0.60 -4.35
N TRP A 172 3.64 1.78 -4.72
CA TRP A 172 2.21 1.96 -4.96
C TRP A 172 1.88 1.56 -6.39
N PHE A 173 0.98 0.60 -6.55
CA PHE A 173 0.45 0.16 -7.83
C PHE A 173 -0.90 0.83 -8.05
N VAL A 174 -1.03 1.61 -9.11
CA VAL A 174 -2.21 2.43 -9.36
C VAL A 174 -2.88 2.01 -10.66
N TRP A 175 -4.14 1.61 -10.55
CA TRP A 175 -5.05 1.39 -11.66
C TRP A 175 -6.00 2.57 -11.74
N ASP A 176 -5.75 3.44 -12.70
CA ASP A 176 -6.59 4.58 -13.01
C ASP A 176 -7.32 4.30 -14.31
N LYS A 177 -8.65 4.23 -14.24
CA LYS A 177 -9.53 3.91 -15.37
C LYS A 177 -9.63 5.05 -16.38
N ASP A 178 -9.23 6.27 -15.98
CA ASP A 178 -9.20 7.44 -16.85
C ASP A 178 -7.81 7.65 -17.50
N ALA A 179 -6.81 6.84 -17.14
CA ALA A 179 -5.45 6.99 -17.67
C ALA A 179 -5.32 6.44 -19.10
N PRO A 180 -4.42 7.01 -19.93
CA PRO A 180 -4.04 6.42 -21.21
C PRO A 180 -3.53 4.98 -21.05
N GLY A 181 -3.65 4.19 -22.11
CA GLY A 181 -3.18 2.81 -22.12
C GLY A 181 -1.67 2.70 -21.87
N GLY A 182 -1.28 1.63 -21.17
CA GLY A 182 0.12 1.32 -20.81
C GLY A 182 0.42 1.51 -19.32
N THR A 183 1.62 1.10 -18.93
CA THR A 183 2.13 1.21 -17.55
C THR A 183 3.31 2.17 -17.50
N GLU A 184 3.20 3.23 -16.71
CA GLU A 184 4.31 4.15 -16.42
C GLU A 184 5.02 3.78 -15.10
N LEU A 185 6.33 3.57 -15.15
CA LEU A 185 7.17 3.39 -13.96
C LEU A 185 7.69 4.75 -13.48
N LYS A 186 7.49 5.04 -12.20
CA LYS A 186 7.86 6.33 -11.58
C LYS A 186 8.53 6.11 -10.24
N TRP A 187 9.28 7.12 -9.78
CA TRP A 187 9.95 7.08 -8.48
C TRP A 187 9.52 8.26 -7.63
N PHE A 188 9.23 8.01 -6.36
CA PHE A 188 9.04 9.10 -5.41
C PHE A 188 10.36 9.83 -5.17
N LYS A 189 10.30 11.16 -5.13
CA LYS A 189 11.43 11.98 -4.70
C LYS A 189 11.77 11.64 -3.24
N PRO A 190 13.06 11.52 -2.87
CA PRO A 190 13.44 11.36 -1.47
C PRO A 190 12.96 12.52 -0.59
N GLY A 191 12.76 12.27 0.70
CA GLY A 191 12.45 13.28 1.72
C GLY A 191 11.09 13.10 2.40
N TYR A 192 10.22 12.23 1.89
CA TYR A 192 8.94 11.92 2.53
C TYR A 192 9.14 11.32 3.92
N LYS A 193 10.08 10.39 4.05
CA LYS A 193 10.39 9.76 5.35
C LYS A 193 10.82 10.80 6.37
N ALA A 194 11.81 11.63 6.03
CA ALA A 194 12.29 12.68 6.93
C ALA A 194 11.19 13.67 7.32
N LYS A 195 10.33 14.06 6.37
CA LYS A 195 9.26 15.05 6.57
C LYS A 195 8.11 14.54 7.43
N PHE A 196 7.71 13.27 7.26
CA PHE A 196 6.45 12.75 7.82
C PHE A 196 6.63 11.61 8.83
N SER A 197 7.85 11.14 9.12
CA SER A 197 8.09 10.16 10.18
C SER A 197 7.88 10.69 11.61
N LYS A 198 7.79 12.02 11.80
CA LYS A 198 7.57 12.66 13.11
C LYS A 198 6.12 13.08 13.36
N SER A 199 5.22 12.80 12.43
CA SER A 199 3.83 13.31 12.43
C SER A 199 2.79 12.28 12.90
N GLY A 200 3.21 11.24 13.63
CA GLY A 200 2.34 10.15 14.10
C GLY A 200 2.42 9.97 15.60
#